data_AF-A0A7W1GBH6-F1
#
_entry.id   AF-A0A7W1GBH6-F1
#
_cell.length_a   1.000
_cell.length_b   1.000
_cell.length_c   1.000
_cell.angle_alpha   90.00
_cell.angle_beta   90.00
_cell.angle_gamma   90.00
#
_symmetry.space_group_name_H-M   'P 1'
#
loop_
_entity.id
_entity.type
_entity.pdbx_description
1 polymer ?
#
loop_
_entity_poly.entity_id
_entity_poly.type
_entity_poly.pdbx_seq_one_letter_code
_entity_poly.pdbx_strand_id
1 'polypeptide(L)' 'MNELRDIVEAYGQAAREGKRTVLATVVRTSGSVYRRAGARMLVTLDSG' A
#
# COMPACT_ATOMS: atom_id res chain seq x y z
N MET A 1 -1.03 -16.13 2.75
CA MET A 1 -0.76 -14.73 3.13
C MET A 1 -0.02 -14.09 1.96
N ASN A 2 -0.76 -13.43 1.08
CA ASN A 2 -0.28 -12.98 -0.23
C ASN A 2 -0.41 -11.46 -0.27
N GLU A 3 0.60 -10.75 0.21
CA GLU A 3 0.63 -9.27 0.26
C GLU A 3 0.11 -8.62 -1.04
N LEU A 4 0.49 -9.17 -2.20
CA LEU A 4 0.01 -8.68 -3.50
C LEU A 4 -1.48 -8.91 -3.72
N ARG A 5 -2.03 -10.06 -3.32
CA ARG A 5 -3.47 -10.31 -3.43
C ARG A 5 -4.24 -9.37 -2.51
N ASP A 6 -3.76 -9.19 -1.29
CA ASP A 6 -4.36 -8.28 -0.31
C ASP A 6 -4.36 -6.82 -0.85
N ILE A 7 -3.26 -6.39 -1.48
CA ILE A 7 -3.14 -5.08 -2.14
C ILE A 7 -4.15 -4.96 -3.31
N VAL A 8 -4.28 -5.99 -4.14
CA VAL A 8 -5.20 -5.98 -5.30
C VAL A 8 -6.65 -5.96 -4.84
N GLU A 9 -7.01 -6.73 -3.82
CA GLU A 9 -8.35 -6.76 -3.23
C GLU A 9 -8.72 -5.40 -2.63
N ALA A 10 -7.81 -4.80 -1.86
CA ALA A 10 -7.99 -3.46 -1.29
C ALA A 10 -8.14 -2.38 -2.38
N TYR A 11 -7.35 -2.47 -3.45
CA TYR A 11 -7.48 -1.56 -4.59
C TYR A 11 -8.83 -1.70 -5.28
N GLY A 12 -9.32 -2.93 -5.49
CA GLY A 12 -10.64 -3.18 -6.05
C GLY A 12 -11.75 -2.54 -5.22
N GLN A 13 -11.64 -2.57 -3.89
CA GLN A 13 -12.60 -1.90 -3.00
C GLN A 13 -12.52 -0.38 -3.12
N ALA A 14 -11.32 0.20 -3.03
CA ALA A 14 -11.14 1.65 -3.13
C ALA A 14 -11.59 2.21 -4.50
N ALA A 15 -11.36 1.46 -5.58
CA ALA A 15 -11.80 1.82 -6.92
C ALA A 15 -13.34 1.84 -7.03
N ARG A 16 -14.04 0.87 -6.43
CA ARG A 16 -15.51 0.85 -6.36
C ARG A 16 -16.06 2.05 -5.59
N GLU A 17 -15.34 2.52 -4.58
CA GLU A 17 -15.69 3.70 -3.79
C GLU A 17 -15.27 5.02 -4.46
N GLY A 18 -14.65 4.98 -5.65
CA GLY A 18 -14.18 6.18 -6.35
C GLY A 18 -13.00 6.88 -5.67
N LYS A 19 -12.31 6.21 -4.74
CA LYS A 19 -11.22 6.79 -3.98
C LYS A 19 -9.92 6.79 -4.78
N ARG A 20 -9.13 7.85 -4.64
CA ARG A 20 -7.78 7.91 -5.22
C ARG A 20 -6.84 7.08 -4.37
N THR A 21 -5.99 6.28 -5.00
CA THR A 21 -5.02 5.42 -4.30
C THR A 21 -3.62 5.55 -4.87
N VAL A 22 -2.61 5.31 -4.04
CA VAL A 22 -1.20 5.23 -4.42
C VAL A 22 -0.62 3.92 -3.89
N LEU A 23 0.17 3.22 -4.70
CA LEU A 23 0.95 2.08 -4.25
C LEU A 23 2.37 2.54 -3.89
N ALA A 24 2.75 2.42 -2.62
CA ALA A 24 4.06 2.79 -2.12
C ALA A 24 4.94 1.55 -1.90
N THR A 25 6.24 1.67 -2.19
CA THR A 25 7.25 0.62 -1.93
C THR A 25 8.43 1.20 -1.18
N VAL A 26 8.86 0.55 -0.11
CA VAL A 26 10.07 0.92 0.62
C VAL A 26 11.29 0.50 -0.19
N VAL A 27 12.07 1.45 -0.70
CA VAL A 27 13.27 1.15 -1.51
C VAL A 27 14.54 1.00 -0.69
N ARG A 28 14.62 1.67 0.47
CA ARG A 28 15.78 1.64 1.36
C ARG A 28 15.36 1.97 2.79
N THR A 29 16.08 1.39 3.76
CA THR A 29 15.93 1.68 5.19
C THR A 29 17.31 1.95 5.80
N SER A 30 17.35 2.66 6.93
CA SER A 30 18.58 2.95 7.67
C SER A 30 18.30 2.89 9.18
N GLY A 31 19.23 2.29 9.94
CA GLY A 31 19.05 2.03 11.38
C GLY A 31 18.11 0.85 11.68
N SER A 32 17.62 0.77 12.92
CA SER A 32 16.66 -0.27 13.35
C SER A 32 15.24 0.13 12.96
N VAL A 33 14.70 -0.46 11.89
CA VAL A 33 13.39 -0.11 11.34
C VAL A 33 12.48 -1.33 11.23
N TYR A 34 11.19 -1.14 11.53
CA TYR A 34 10.19 -2.21 11.60
C TYR A 34 9.81 -2.80 10.22
N ARG A 35 10.01 -2.05 9.13
CA ARG A 35 9.77 -2.52 7.75
C ARG A 35 11.08 -2.70 7.02
N ARG A 36 11.21 -3.75 6.20
CA ARG A 36 12.37 -4.00 5.34
C ARG A 36 12.19 -3.34 3.96
N ALA A 37 13.28 -3.11 3.25
CA ALA A 37 13.22 -2.79 1.83
C ALA A 37 12.41 -3.85 1.06
N GLY A 38 11.61 -3.41 0.10
CA GLY A 38 10.67 -4.24 -0.66
C GLY A 38 9.26 -4.34 -0.06
N ALA A 39 9.02 -3.84 1.16
CA ALA A 39 7.67 -3.80 1.71
C ALA A 39 6.78 -2.85 0.89
N ARG A 40 5.57 -3.30 0.53
CA ARG A 40 4.59 -2.49 -0.21
C ARG A 40 3.36 -2.19 0.64
N MET A 41 2.67 -1.12 0.27
CA MET A 41 1.43 -0.68 0.90
C MET A 41 0.57 0.10 -0.08
N LEU A 42 -0.73 -0.21 -0.13
CA LEU A 42 -1.71 0.62 -0.80
C LEU A 42 -2.16 1.73 0.15
N VAL A 43 -2.08 2.97 -0.29
CA VAL A 43 -2.48 4.17 0.46
C VAL A 43 -3.68 4.79 -0.24
N THR A 44 -4.76 5.00 0.50
CA THR A 44 -5.95 5.67 -0.01
C THR A 44 -5.91 7.15 0.39
N LEU A 45 -6.14 8.03 -0.56
CA LEU A 45 -6.20 9.47 -0.36
C LEU A 45 -7.66 9.85 -0.12
N ASP A 46 -8.05 9.96 1.15
CA ASP A 46 -9.32 10.59 1.48
C ASP A 46 -9.19 12.11 1.30
N SER A 47 -10.08 12.67 0.49
CA SER A 47 -10.30 14.11 0.36
C SER A 47 -11.38 14.52 1.35
N GLY A 48 -11.02 14.54 2.63
CA GLY A 48 -11.78 15.23 3.68
C GLY A 48 -11.49 16.73 3.66
#